data_AF-A0A0B5HY66-F1
#
_entry.id   AF-A0A0B5HY66-F1
#
_cell.length_a   1.000
_cell.length_b   1.000
_cell.length_c   1.000
_cell.angle_alpha   90.00
_cell.angle_beta   90.00
_cell.angle_gamma   90.00
#
_symmetry.space_group_name_H-M   'P 1'
#
loop_
_entity.id
_entity.type
_entity.pdbx_description
1 polymer ?
#
loop_
_entity_poly.entity_id
_entity_poly.type
_entity_poly.pdbx_seq_one_letter_code
_entity_poly.pdbx_strand_id
1 'polypeptide(L)'
;MTSILPGTPAFGQPPYFWGELGPFFNPPPQQLPCCGVHGENLDLRDRTAVVAVHEAGHAVAAFLLGVHVAEISLTFTEEDRACGKTTKVEGANTGIVFEHTKRTALTVLAAGVAANFWVLREGGLVTPERLFFAELGGSADWAWAQRAVRENTGEELNPVDYWRHWAIADELLADHRVAVAQVAEMVIAGPVSGDEAAAACGLLNAPPIKRPTPAVQGEKAPG
;
A
#
# COMPACT_ATOMS: atom_id res chain seq x y z
N MET A 1 -6.15 26.34 18.69
CA MET A 1 -6.60 26.81 17.36
C MET A 1 -6.45 25.64 16.41
N THR A 2 -7.53 24.90 16.20
CA THR A 2 -7.53 23.64 15.45
C THR A 2 -7.79 23.96 13.99
N SER A 3 -6.74 23.96 13.18
CA SER A 3 -6.87 24.06 11.73
C SER A 3 -7.37 22.73 11.19
N ILE A 4 -8.68 22.62 10.98
CA ILE A 4 -9.27 21.57 10.17
C ILE A 4 -9.00 21.98 8.72
N LEU A 5 -8.01 21.35 8.10
CA LEU A 5 -7.87 21.44 6.65
C LEU A 5 -9.17 20.94 6.00
N PRO A 6 -9.76 21.66 5.03
CA PRO A 6 -10.90 21.16 4.29
C PRO A 6 -10.47 19.91 3.50
N GLY A 7 -11.07 18.76 3.82
CA GLY A 7 -10.86 17.52 3.06
C GLY A 7 -10.47 16.28 3.86
N THR A 8 -10.38 16.34 5.19
CA THR A 8 -10.33 15.11 5.99
C THR A 8 -11.77 14.57 6.11
N PRO A 9 -12.14 13.43 5.48
CA PRO A 9 -13.46 12.87 5.69
C PRO A 9 -13.66 12.60 7.18
N ALA A 10 -14.82 12.95 7.72
CA ALA A 10 -15.18 12.52 9.06
C ALA A 10 -15.12 10.98 9.08
N PHE A 11 -14.28 10.41 9.96
CA PHE A 11 -14.08 8.96 10.04
C PHE A 11 -15.37 8.26 10.50
N GLY A 12 -16.23 7.94 9.53
CA GLY A 12 -17.39 7.06 9.65
C GLY A 12 -17.12 5.69 9.02
N GLN A 13 -18.16 4.86 8.91
CA GLN A 13 -18.04 3.65 8.10
C GLN A 13 -17.95 4.05 6.61
N PRO A 14 -17.04 3.43 5.83
CA PRO A 14 -16.96 3.69 4.40
C PRO A 14 -18.32 3.40 3.74
N PRO A 15 -18.95 4.39 3.08
CA PRO A 15 -20.34 4.28 2.66
C PRO A 15 -20.51 3.53 1.33
N TYR A 16 -19.41 3.22 0.64
CA TYR A 16 -19.44 2.56 -0.66
C TYR A 16 -18.85 1.14 -0.58
N PHE A 17 -19.50 0.21 -1.27
CA PHE A 17 -18.98 -1.13 -1.51
C PHE A 17 -18.99 -1.38 -3.01
N TRP A 18 -17.89 -1.88 -3.55
CA TRP A 18 -17.78 -2.23 -4.96
C TRP A 18 -17.64 -3.74 -5.12
N GLY A 19 -18.77 -4.44 -5.18
CA GLY A 19 -18.79 -5.90 -5.12
C GLY A 19 -18.10 -6.42 -3.85
N GLU A 20 -17.23 -7.43 -4.00
CA GLU A 20 -16.38 -7.96 -2.92
C GLU A 20 -15.10 -7.13 -2.70
N LEU A 21 -14.83 -6.11 -3.53
CA LEU A 21 -13.63 -5.27 -3.43
C LEU A 21 -13.75 -4.17 -2.37
N GLY A 22 -14.96 -4.00 -1.80
CA GLY A 22 -15.26 -2.96 -0.81
C GLY A 22 -14.65 -3.21 0.57
N PRO A 23 -14.69 -2.18 1.44
CA PRO A 23 -15.39 -0.91 1.25
C PRO A 23 -14.48 0.24 0.81
N PHE A 24 -15.09 1.35 0.39
CA PHE A 24 -14.44 2.56 -0.16
C PHE A 24 -15.02 3.81 0.50
N PHE A 25 -14.21 4.85 0.74
CA PHE A 25 -14.72 6.14 1.23
C PHE A 25 -15.12 7.05 0.09
N ASN A 26 -14.49 6.89 -1.07
CA ASN A 26 -14.75 7.71 -2.24
C ASN A 26 -15.71 6.97 -3.19
N PRO A 27 -16.70 7.68 -3.78
CA PRO A 27 -17.64 7.05 -4.69
C PRO A 27 -16.90 6.54 -5.93
N PRO A 28 -17.31 5.39 -6.49
CA PRO A 28 -16.84 4.97 -7.79
C PRO A 28 -17.20 6.02 -8.86
N PRO A 29 -16.42 6.14 -9.93
CA PRO A 29 -16.75 7.05 -11.02
C PRO A 29 -18.10 6.67 -11.64
N GLN A 30 -18.88 7.67 -12.08
CA GLN A 30 -20.18 7.45 -12.73
C GLN A 30 -20.08 6.60 -14.01
N GLN A 31 -18.93 6.69 -14.69
CA GLN A 31 -18.58 5.85 -15.82
C GLN A 31 -17.25 5.18 -15.51
N LEU A 32 -17.27 3.84 -15.49
CA LEU A 32 -16.03 3.10 -15.33
C LEU A 32 -15.16 3.34 -16.56
N PRO A 33 -13.91 3.76 -16.38
CA PRO A 33 -12.96 3.83 -17.48
C PRO A 33 -12.74 2.41 -18.03
N CYS A 34 -12.24 2.34 -19.27
CA CYS A 34 -11.85 1.06 -19.87
C CYS A 34 -10.79 0.28 -19.05
N CYS A 35 -9.99 0.97 -18.23
CA CYS A 35 -8.99 0.41 -17.33
C CYS A 35 -8.65 1.40 -16.20
N GLY A 36 -8.05 0.91 -15.11
CA GLY A 36 -7.64 1.75 -13.97
C GLY A 36 -6.66 2.86 -14.35
N VAL A 37 -5.81 2.62 -15.35
CA VAL A 37 -4.86 3.62 -15.88
C VAL A 37 -5.59 4.88 -16.36
N HIS A 38 -6.62 4.73 -17.20
CA HIS A 38 -7.41 5.87 -17.64
C HIS A 38 -8.31 6.44 -16.54
N GLY A 39 -8.65 5.62 -15.53
CA GLY A 39 -9.45 6.03 -14.38
C GLY A 39 -8.81 7.07 -13.50
N GLU A 40 -7.53 6.88 -13.20
CA GLU A 40 -6.75 7.85 -12.44
C GLU A 40 -6.55 9.15 -13.23
N ASN A 41 -6.58 9.09 -14.57
CA ASN A 41 -6.35 10.21 -15.46
C ASN A 41 -5.10 11.02 -15.05
N LEU A 42 -4.02 10.28 -14.77
CA LEU A 42 -2.69 10.79 -14.46
C LEU A 42 -1.80 10.54 -15.67
N ASP A 43 -0.94 11.50 -15.99
CA ASP A 43 0.15 11.24 -16.94
C ASP A 43 1.15 10.24 -16.34
N LEU A 44 2.07 9.75 -17.17
CA LEU A 44 3.03 8.74 -16.72
C LEU A 44 3.91 9.24 -15.57
N ARG A 45 4.29 10.52 -15.57
CA ARG A 45 5.14 11.10 -14.53
C ARG A 45 4.42 11.12 -13.19
N ASP A 46 3.19 11.64 -13.16
CA ASP A 46 2.38 11.74 -11.95
C ASP A 46 2.02 10.35 -11.43
N ARG A 47 1.69 9.41 -12.33
CA ARG A 47 1.45 8.00 -11.97
C ARG A 47 2.68 7.38 -11.33
N THR A 48 3.86 7.55 -11.93
CA THR A 48 5.11 7.03 -11.37
C THR A 48 5.37 7.61 -9.98
N ALA A 49 5.18 8.92 -9.78
CA ALA A 49 5.33 9.54 -8.47
C ALA A 49 4.34 8.98 -7.43
N VAL A 50 3.08 8.81 -7.82
CA VAL A 50 2.03 8.24 -6.96
C VAL A 50 2.36 6.81 -6.53
N VAL A 51 2.72 5.94 -7.47
CA VAL A 51 3.07 4.53 -7.16
C VAL A 51 4.36 4.46 -6.35
N ALA A 52 5.36 5.28 -6.67
CA ALA A 52 6.61 5.34 -5.90
C ALA A 52 6.36 5.71 -4.43
N VAL A 53 5.52 6.71 -4.17
CA VAL A 53 5.20 7.14 -2.81
C VAL A 53 4.32 6.11 -2.10
N HIS A 54 3.44 5.40 -2.81
CA HIS A 54 2.69 4.28 -2.26
C HIS A 54 3.64 3.18 -1.75
N GLU A 55 4.61 2.74 -2.57
CA GLU A 55 5.60 1.73 -2.14
C GLU A 55 6.50 2.23 -1.01
N ALA A 56 6.92 3.50 -1.06
CA ALA A 56 7.70 4.12 -0.01
C ALA A 56 6.93 4.20 1.32
N GLY A 57 5.60 4.41 1.26
CA GLY A 57 4.72 4.37 2.43
C GLY A 57 4.76 3.02 3.14
N HIS A 58 4.64 1.91 2.39
CA HIS A 58 4.82 0.57 2.95
C HIS A 58 6.20 0.37 3.56
N ALA A 59 7.25 0.74 2.83
CA ALA A 59 8.63 0.53 3.27
C ALA A 59 8.94 1.27 4.58
N VAL A 60 8.62 2.57 4.64
CA VAL A 60 8.86 3.38 5.84
C VAL A 60 8.05 2.87 7.02
N ALA A 61 6.77 2.51 6.81
CA ALA A 61 5.97 1.91 7.89
C ALA A 61 6.54 0.57 8.35
N ALA A 62 7.06 -0.26 7.43
CA ALA A 62 7.73 -1.51 7.76
C ALA A 62 8.97 -1.27 8.63
N PHE A 63 9.84 -0.33 8.25
CA PHE A 63 11.02 0.03 9.04
C PHE A 63 10.66 0.50 10.45
N LEU A 64 9.68 1.40 10.57
CA LEU A 64 9.21 1.91 11.86
C LEU A 64 8.61 0.83 12.77
N LEU A 65 8.03 -0.21 12.17
CA LEU A 65 7.38 -1.33 12.88
C LEU A 65 8.27 -2.56 13.00
N GLY A 66 9.56 -2.46 12.63
CA GLY A 66 10.52 -3.55 12.75
C GLY A 66 10.23 -4.73 11.81
N VAL A 67 9.72 -4.45 10.62
CA VAL A 67 9.45 -5.43 9.56
C VAL A 67 10.53 -5.33 8.50
N HIS A 68 11.07 -6.48 8.10
CA HIS A 68 12.10 -6.55 7.06
C HIS A 68 11.49 -6.30 5.68
N VAL A 69 12.14 -5.46 4.88
CA VAL A 69 11.90 -5.31 3.44
C VAL A 69 13.17 -5.73 2.71
N ALA A 70 13.07 -6.64 1.74
CA ALA A 70 14.24 -7.08 0.97
C ALA A 70 14.56 -6.08 -0.14
N GLU A 71 13.56 -5.73 -0.95
CA GLU A 71 13.69 -4.84 -2.10
C GLU A 71 12.40 -4.05 -2.30
N ILE A 72 12.54 -2.81 -2.75
CA ILE A 72 11.47 -1.93 -3.19
C ILE A 72 11.72 -1.64 -4.68
N SER A 73 10.73 -1.84 -5.54
CA SER A 73 10.90 -1.65 -6.97
C SER A 73 9.62 -1.19 -7.68
N LEU A 74 9.81 -0.57 -8.85
CA LEU A 74 8.75 -0.24 -9.80
C LEU A 74 8.93 -1.06 -11.08
N THR A 75 7.82 -1.57 -11.61
CA THR A 75 7.75 -2.26 -12.89
C THR A 75 6.88 -1.48 -13.86
N PHE A 76 7.35 -1.35 -15.09
CA PHE A 76 6.66 -0.66 -16.18
C PHE A 76 6.27 -1.67 -17.24
N THR A 77 4.97 -1.79 -17.50
CA THR A 77 4.42 -2.73 -18.48
C THR A 77 3.64 -1.96 -19.54
N GLU A 78 4.08 -2.08 -20.79
CA GLU A 78 3.30 -1.60 -21.93
C GLU A 78 2.14 -2.54 -22.20
N GLU A 79 0.93 -2.00 -22.27
CA GLU A 79 -0.30 -2.75 -22.48
C GLU A 79 -1.06 -2.19 -23.69
N ASP A 80 -1.54 -3.08 -24.56
CA ASP A 80 -2.48 -2.74 -25.62
C ASP A 80 -3.90 -3.05 -25.12
N ARG A 81 -4.69 -2.01 -24.88
CA ARG A 81 -6.05 -2.11 -24.33
C ARG A 81 -7.06 -1.63 -25.39
N ALA A 82 -8.33 -1.96 -25.19
CA ALA A 82 -9.41 -1.52 -26.09
C ALA A 82 -9.50 0.03 -26.25
N CYS A 83 -8.95 0.77 -25.30
CA CYS A 83 -8.88 2.23 -25.29
C CYS A 83 -7.53 2.80 -25.74
N GLY A 84 -6.65 1.97 -26.29
CA GLY A 84 -5.33 2.37 -26.79
C GLY A 84 -4.18 1.83 -25.96
N LYS A 85 -2.97 2.18 -26.38
CA LYS A 85 -1.74 1.81 -25.71
C LYS A 85 -1.57 2.61 -24.41
N THR A 86 -1.20 1.91 -23.36
CA THR A 86 -1.00 2.50 -22.03
C THR A 86 0.22 1.89 -21.36
N THR A 87 0.93 2.69 -20.58
CA THR A 87 1.97 2.19 -19.67
C THR A 87 1.38 1.99 -18.28
N LYS A 88 1.34 0.75 -17.81
CA LYS A 88 1.01 0.41 -16.44
C LYS A 88 2.26 0.53 -15.57
N VAL A 89 2.14 1.18 -14.42
CA VAL A 89 3.19 1.25 -13.40
C VAL A 89 2.70 0.44 -12.19
N GLU A 90 3.50 -0.53 -11.78
CA GLU A 90 3.25 -1.36 -10.59
C GLU A 90 4.41 -1.21 -9.63
N GLY A 91 4.13 -1.19 -8.35
CA GLY A 91 5.13 -1.19 -7.31
C GLY A 91 5.17 -2.52 -6.57
N ALA A 92 6.30 -2.82 -5.93
CA ALA A 92 6.41 -3.97 -5.05
C ALA A 92 7.41 -3.71 -3.92
N ASN A 93 6.99 -4.10 -2.71
CA ASN A 93 7.88 -4.36 -1.58
C ASN A 93 8.03 -5.89 -1.40
N THR A 94 9.21 -6.44 -1.66
CA THR A 94 9.46 -7.87 -1.58
C THR A 94 10.09 -8.31 -0.25
N GLY A 95 10.01 -9.60 0.06
CA GLY A 95 10.63 -10.17 1.27
C GLY A 95 9.92 -9.84 2.59
N ILE A 96 8.80 -9.11 2.55
CA ILE A 96 8.00 -8.82 3.73
C ILE A 96 7.39 -10.11 4.30
N VAL A 97 7.66 -10.36 5.57
CA VAL A 97 7.05 -11.43 6.37
C VAL A 97 6.53 -10.82 7.66
N PHE A 98 5.24 -10.96 7.92
CA PHE A 98 4.62 -10.55 9.18
C PHE A 98 4.62 -11.74 10.12
N GLU A 99 5.34 -11.66 11.24
CA GLU A 99 5.30 -12.76 12.23
C GLU A 99 4.12 -12.64 13.18
N HIS A 100 3.90 -11.50 13.85
CA HIS A 100 3.15 -11.57 15.11
C HIS A 100 2.14 -10.48 15.46
N THR A 101 1.72 -9.55 14.57
CA THR A 101 0.48 -8.80 14.88
C THR A 101 -0.37 -8.47 13.66
N LYS A 102 -1.67 -8.76 13.78
CA LYS A 102 -2.75 -8.26 12.90
C LYS A 102 -2.62 -6.76 12.66
N ARG A 103 -2.26 -6.02 13.72
CA ARG A 103 -2.06 -4.57 13.67
C ARG A 103 -0.88 -4.18 12.77
N THR A 104 0.27 -4.84 12.88
CA THR A 104 1.45 -4.52 12.05
C THR A 104 1.16 -4.78 10.58
N ALA A 105 0.59 -5.94 10.24
CA ALA A 105 0.24 -6.25 8.85
C ALA A 105 -0.73 -5.21 8.28
N LEU A 106 -1.80 -4.90 9.01
CA LEU A 106 -2.78 -3.90 8.61
C LEU A 106 -2.19 -2.48 8.51
N THR A 107 -1.36 -2.05 9.45
CA THR A 107 -0.75 -0.70 9.42
C THR A 107 0.24 -0.57 8.26
N VAL A 108 1.16 -1.54 8.07
CA VAL A 108 2.12 -1.50 6.97
C VAL A 108 1.40 -1.48 5.63
N LEU A 109 0.37 -2.32 5.46
CA LEU A 109 -0.36 -2.42 4.19
C LEU A 109 -1.32 -1.25 3.98
N ALA A 110 -1.86 -0.61 5.02
CA ALA A 110 -2.63 0.61 4.84
C ALA A 110 -1.74 1.86 4.56
N ALA A 111 -0.45 1.79 4.88
CA ALA A 111 0.49 2.91 4.76
C ALA A 111 0.69 3.39 3.33
N GLY A 112 0.68 2.48 2.33
CA GLY A 112 0.81 2.87 0.94
C GLY A 112 -0.36 3.75 0.46
N VAL A 113 -1.59 3.42 0.84
CA VAL A 113 -2.77 4.25 0.51
C VAL A 113 -2.73 5.59 1.25
N ALA A 114 -2.29 5.62 2.51
CA ALA A 114 -2.11 6.86 3.26
C ALA A 114 -1.10 7.81 2.58
N ALA A 115 0.05 7.27 2.16
CA ALA A 115 1.07 8.03 1.46
C ALA A 115 0.60 8.52 0.08
N ASN A 116 -0.14 7.68 -0.67
CA ASN A 116 -0.74 8.07 -1.95
C ASN A 116 -1.65 9.30 -1.82
N PHE A 117 -2.48 9.34 -0.77
CA PHE A 117 -3.35 10.49 -0.49
C PHE A 117 -2.57 11.78 -0.24
N TRP A 118 -1.35 11.72 0.29
CA TRP A 118 -0.52 12.91 0.47
C TRP A 118 -0.09 13.51 -0.86
N VAL A 119 0.42 12.70 -1.77
CA VAL A 119 0.84 13.17 -3.10
C VAL A 119 -0.32 13.77 -3.87
N LEU A 120 -1.49 13.13 -3.82
CA LEU A 120 -2.68 13.67 -4.48
C LEU A 120 -3.07 15.04 -3.90
N ARG A 121 -2.99 15.21 -2.57
CA ARG A 121 -3.31 16.48 -1.89
C ARG A 121 -2.28 17.58 -2.18
N GLU A 122 -1.00 17.27 -1.98
CA GLU A 122 0.11 18.22 -2.13
C GLU A 122 0.32 18.63 -3.59
N GLY A 123 0.07 17.72 -4.54
CA GLY A 123 0.12 18.00 -5.98
C GLY A 123 -1.10 18.75 -6.52
N GLY A 124 -2.12 19.01 -5.69
CA GLY A 124 -3.38 19.61 -6.16
C GLY A 124 -4.15 18.71 -7.13
N LEU A 125 -3.96 17.39 -7.03
CA LEU A 125 -4.51 16.38 -7.94
C LEU A 125 -5.80 15.74 -7.40
N VAL A 126 -6.30 16.15 -6.24
CA VAL A 126 -7.46 15.54 -5.60
C VAL A 126 -8.72 15.67 -6.46
N THR A 127 -9.25 14.53 -6.89
CA THR A 127 -10.64 14.37 -7.37
C THR A 127 -11.24 13.12 -6.73
N PRO A 128 -12.58 13.02 -6.61
CA PRO A 128 -13.23 11.82 -6.09
C PRO A 128 -12.79 10.55 -6.82
N GLU A 129 -12.63 10.60 -8.15
CA GLU A 129 -12.21 9.47 -8.97
C GLU A 129 -10.78 9.03 -8.64
N ARG A 130 -9.84 9.97 -8.53
CA ARG A 130 -8.45 9.66 -8.18
C ARG A 130 -8.32 9.09 -6.78
N LEU A 131 -9.10 9.60 -5.83
CA LEU A 131 -9.16 9.03 -4.49
C LEU A 131 -9.76 7.63 -4.50
N PHE A 132 -10.80 7.38 -5.29
CA PHE A 132 -11.36 6.03 -5.48
C PHE A 132 -10.31 5.07 -6.07
N PHE A 133 -9.55 5.49 -7.10
CA PHE A 133 -8.51 4.63 -7.67
C PHE A 133 -7.33 4.40 -6.71
N ALA A 134 -6.97 5.39 -5.88
CA ALA A 134 -6.00 5.20 -4.80
C ALA A 134 -6.49 4.14 -3.78
N GLU A 135 -7.78 4.17 -3.42
CA GLU A 135 -8.38 3.14 -2.57
C GLU A 135 -8.46 1.78 -3.27
N LEU A 136 -8.75 1.75 -4.57
CA LEU A 136 -8.80 0.53 -5.38
C LEU A 136 -7.41 -0.13 -5.46
N GLY A 137 -6.35 0.67 -5.57
CA GLY A 137 -4.96 0.18 -5.44
C GLY A 137 -4.74 -0.55 -4.11
N GLY A 138 -5.31 -0.04 -3.02
CA GLY A 138 -5.28 -0.66 -1.69
C GLY A 138 -6.07 -1.97 -1.55
N SER A 139 -6.83 -2.41 -2.56
CA SER A 139 -7.55 -3.69 -2.48
C SER A 139 -6.62 -4.90 -2.50
N ALA A 140 -5.49 -4.81 -3.22
CA ALA A 140 -4.46 -5.83 -3.21
C ALA A 140 -3.74 -5.90 -1.85
N ASP A 141 -3.46 -4.75 -1.25
CA ASP A 141 -2.89 -4.61 0.09
C ASP A 141 -3.82 -5.22 1.14
N TRP A 142 -5.12 -4.95 1.02
CA TRP A 142 -6.14 -5.58 1.85
C TRP A 142 -6.11 -7.12 1.73
N ALA A 143 -6.12 -7.65 0.50
CA ALA A 143 -6.07 -9.09 0.28
C ALA A 143 -4.78 -9.72 0.84
N TRP A 144 -3.66 -9.01 0.75
CA TRP A 144 -2.40 -9.44 1.35
C TRP A 144 -2.45 -9.40 2.88
N ALA A 145 -3.05 -8.37 3.47
CA ALA A 145 -3.22 -8.26 4.92
C ALA A 145 -4.10 -9.40 5.44
N GLN A 146 -5.22 -9.67 4.76
CA GLN A 146 -6.12 -10.78 5.05
C GLN A 146 -5.36 -12.11 5.05
N ARG A 147 -4.58 -12.36 3.99
CA ARG A 147 -3.77 -13.57 3.88
C ARG A 147 -2.74 -13.68 5.01
N ALA A 148 -1.99 -12.61 5.26
CA ALA A 148 -0.94 -12.59 6.28
C ALA A 148 -1.50 -12.81 7.69
N VAL A 149 -2.65 -12.21 8.01
CA VAL A 149 -3.29 -12.41 9.31
C VAL A 149 -3.83 -13.84 9.42
N ARG A 150 -4.55 -14.32 8.41
CA ARG A 150 -5.09 -15.69 8.42
C ARG A 150 -3.99 -16.75 8.56
N GLU A 151 -2.86 -16.58 7.88
CA GLU A 151 -1.72 -17.51 7.96
C GLU A 151 -1.09 -17.57 9.36
N ASN A 152 -1.11 -16.47 10.13
CA ASN A 152 -0.47 -16.39 11.45
C ASN A 152 -1.43 -16.64 12.63
N THR A 153 -2.70 -16.24 12.51
CA THR A 153 -3.66 -16.27 13.63
C THR A 153 -4.87 -17.15 13.35
N GLY A 154 -5.12 -17.52 12.09
CA GLY A 154 -6.36 -18.17 11.66
C GLY A 154 -7.58 -17.24 11.63
N GLU A 155 -7.41 -15.94 11.88
CA GLU A 155 -8.51 -14.97 11.89
C GLU A 155 -8.85 -14.45 10.48
N GLU A 156 -10.14 -14.22 10.25
CA GLU A 156 -10.62 -13.44 9.11
C GLU A 156 -10.74 -11.96 9.51
N LEU A 157 -10.25 -11.06 8.66
CA LEU A 157 -10.35 -9.63 8.87
C LEU A 157 -11.70 -9.12 8.34
N ASN A 158 -12.29 -8.16 9.04
CA ASN A 158 -13.37 -7.39 8.47
C ASN A 158 -12.78 -6.34 7.53
N PRO A 159 -13.30 -6.13 6.31
CA PRO A 159 -12.82 -5.07 5.42
C PRO A 159 -12.75 -3.67 6.06
N VAL A 160 -13.60 -3.37 7.04
CA VAL A 160 -13.56 -2.12 7.82
C VAL A 160 -12.31 -2.02 8.71
N ASP A 161 -11.71 -3.15 9.12
CA ASP A 161 -10.49 -3.18 9.93
C ASP A 161 -9.31 -2.56 9.16
N TYR A 162 -9.21 -2.80 7.86
CA TYR A 162 -8.17 -2.21 7.01
C TYR A 162 -8.22 -0.69 7.02
N TRP A 163 -9.41 -0.14 6.80
CA TRP A 163 -9.61 1.31 6.74
C TRP A 163 -9.41 2.01 8.08
N ARG A 164 -9.64 1.34 9.20
CA ARG A 164 -9.26 1.88 10.52
C ARG A 164 -7.75 2.01 10.67
N HIS A 165 -6.97 1.14 10.03
CA HIS A 165 -5.52 1.20 10.07
C HIS A 165 -4.93 2.22 9.11
N TRP A 166 -5.72 2.75 8.15
CA TRP A 166 -5.31 3.89 7.33
C TRP A 166 -4.98 5.11 8.20
N ALA A 167 -5.84 5.46 9.16
CA ALA A 167 -5.61 6.60 10.06
C ALA A 167 -4.40 6.38 10.97
N ILE A 168 -4.20 5.13 11.42
CA ILE A 168 -3.04 4.75 12.22
C ILE A 168 -1.76 4.85 11.39
N ALA A 169 -1.80 4.46 10.12
CA ALA A 169 -0.67 4.55 9.22
C ALA A 169 -0.35 6.02 8.85
N ASP A 170 -1.37 6.84 8.60
CA ASP A 170 -1.24 8.28 8.39
C ASP A 170 -0.56 8.97 9.59
N GLU A 171 -1.00 8.65 10.81
CA GLU A 171 -0.38 9.15 12.05
C GLU A 171 1.05 8.64 12.22
N LEU A 172 1.30 7.35 11.98
CA LEU A 172 2.63 6.75 12.05
C LEU A 172 3.62 7.43 11.08
N LEU A 173 3.18 7.73 9.86
CA LEU A 173 4.05 8.30 8.85
C LEU A 173 4.17 9.83 8.95
N ALA A 174 3.30 10.52 9.70
CA ALA A 174 3.18 11.98 9.69
C ALA A 174 4.51 12.71 9.94
N ASP A 175 5.32 12.22 10.88
CA ASP A 175 6.64 12.78 11.24
C ASP A 175 7.77 12.27 10.31
N HIS A 176 7.46 11.34 9.40
CA HIS A 176 8.39 10.67 8.50
C HIS A 176 8.12 10.95 7.02
N ARG A 177 7.37 12.02 6.69
CA ARG A 177 7.10 12.44 5.30
C ARG A 177 8.37 12.59 4.46
N VAL A 178 9.43 13.15 5.04
CA VAL A 178 10.72 13.32 4.35
C VAL A 178 11.35 11.96 4.01
N ALA A 179 11.25 10.98 4.91
CA ALA A 179 11.73 9.62 4.66
C ALA A 179 10.96 8.96 3.51
N VAL A 180 9.62 9.09 3.50
CA VAL A 180 8.76 8.58 2.42
C VAL A 180 9.14 9.21 1.08
N ALA A 181 9.29 10.53 1.01
CA ALA A 181 9.70 11.21 -0.21
C ALA A 181 11.08 10.76 -0.70
N GLN A 182 12.05 10.61 0.22
CA GLN A 182 13.40 10.18 -0.12
C GLN A 182 13.43 8.74 -0.67
N VAL A 183 12.72 7.80 -0.04
CA VAL A 183 12.60 6.42 -0.53
C VAL A 183 11.88 6.39 -1.89
N ALA A 184 10.86 7.22 -2.08
CA ALA A 184 10.16 7.33 -3.36
C ALA A 184 11.09 7.84 -4.49
N GLU A 185 11.94 8.84 -4.21
CA GLU A 185 12.94 9.30 -5.19
C GLU A 185 13.94 8.19 -5.55
N MET A 186 14.38 7.41 -4.56
CA MET A 186 15.27 6.28 -4.80
C MET A 186 14.62 5.21 -5.69
N VAL A 187 13.37 4.81 -5.40
CA VAL A 187 12.69 3.77 -6.19
C VAL A 187 12.36 4.24 -7.62
N ILE A 188 12.13 5.54 -7.83
CA ILE A 188 11.99 6.12 -9.18
C ILE A 188 13.29 6.00 -9.97
N ALA A 189 14.45 6.14 -9.32
CA ALA A 189 15.76 5.99 -9.96
C ALA A 189 16.09 4.53 -10.28
N GLY A 190 15.52 3.57 -9.54
CA GLY A 190 15.62 2.13 -9.81
C GLY A 190 15.28 1.29 -8.59
N PRO A 191 15.29 -0.06 -8.72
CA PRO A 191 15.14 -0.96 -7.58
C PRO A 191 16.17 -0.64 -6.48
N VAL A 192 15.71 -0.64 -5.22
CA VAL A 192 16.53 -0.32 -4.05
C VAL A 192 16.33 -1.40 -2.99
N SER A 193 17.41 -1.82 -2.32
CA SER A 193 17.27 -2.75 -1.20
C SER A 193 16.64 -2.05 0.01
N GLY A 194 15.97 -2.82 0.88
CA GLY A 194 15.40 -2.24 2.10
C GLY A 194 16.47 -1.66 3.03
N ASP A 195 17.67 -2.25 3.06
CA ASP A 195 18.79 -1.74 3.88
C ASP A 195 19.29 -0.38 3.37
N GLU A 196 19.45 -0.21 2.06
CA GLU A 196 19.83 1.06 1.44
C GLU A 196 18.77 2.14 1.67
N ALA A 197 17.49 1.80 1.47
CA ALA A 197 16.37 2.71 1.68
C ALA A 197 16.26 3.15 3.15
N ALA A 198 16.35 2.20 4.10
CA ALA A 198 16.29 2.51 5.53
C ALA A 198 17.48 3.37 5.96
N ALA A 199 18.69 3.02 5.54
CA ALA A 199 19.90 3.80 5.86
C ALA A 199 19.82 5.23 5.34
N ALA A 200 19.32 5.43 4.12
CA ALA A 200 19.17 6.75 3.50
C ALA A 200 18.28 7.70 4.31
N CYS A 201 17.24 7.17 4.94
CA CYS A 201 16.30 7.94 5.77
C CYS A 201 16.55 7.85 7.28
N GLY A 202 17.69 7.30 7.71
CA GLY A 202 18.06 7.19 9.12
C GLY A 202 17.21 6.20 9.93
N LEU A 203 16.59 5.23 9.26
CA LEU A 203 15.80 4.16 9.86
C LEU A 203 16.58 2.83 9.85
N LEU A 204 16.02 1.83 10.51
CA LEU A 204 16.57 0.47 10.53
C LEU A 204 15.64 -0.47 9.77
N ASN A 205 16.21 -1.22 8.84
CA ASN A 205 15.55 -2.38 8.27
C ASN A 205 15.77 -3.56 9.24
N ALA A 206 14.68 -4.20 9.67
CA ALA A 206 14.80 -5.34 10.58
C ALA A 206 15.53 -6.50 9.89
N PRO A 207 16.19 -7.41 10.64
CA PRO A 207 16.79 -8.59 10.03
C PRO A 207 15.73 -9.48 9.37
N PRO A 208 16.07 -10.17 8.26
CA PRO A 208 15.14 -11.06 7.59
C PRO A 208 14.71 -12.19 8.51
N ILE A 209 13.41 -12.39 8.58
CA ILE A 209 12.81 -13.47 9.33
C ILE A 209 12.82 -14.74 8.48
N LYS A 210 13.32 -15.85 9.04
CA LYS A 210 13.18 -17.16 8.41
C LYS A 210 11.75 -17.65 8.61
N ARG A 211 10.99 -17.86 7.52
CA ARG A 211 9.73 -18.60 7.62
C ARG A 211 10.01 -19.96 8.28
N PRO A 212 9.23 -20.38 9.30
CA PRO A 212 9.31 -21.75 9.79
C PRO A 212 9.12 -22.67 8.59
N THR A 213 10.07 -23.59 8.38
CA THR A 213 9.85 -24.69 7.43
C THR A 213 8.60 -25.42 7.91
N PRO A 214 7.56 -25.63 7.08
CA PRO A 214 6.41 -26.42 7.49
C PRO A 214 6.96 -27.75 8.03
N ALA A 215 6.61 -28.10 9.26
CA ALA A 215 6.95 -29.41 9.78
C ALA A 215 6.43 -30.42 8.76
N VAL A 216 7.35 -31.19 8.16
CA VAL A 216 6.98 -32.28 7.27
C VAL A 216 6.01 -33.13 8.06
N GLN A 217 4.73 -33.13 7.66
CA GLN A 217 3.73 -33.96 8.30
C GLN A 217 4.26 -35.39 8.17
N GLY A 218 4.67 -35.95 9.30
CA GLY A 218 5.31 -37.25 9.35
C GLY A 218 4.50 -38.23 8.53
N GLU A 219 5.15 -38.86 7.56
CA GLU A 219 4.61 -39.98 6.82
C GLU A 219 3.97 -40.92 7.86
N LYS A 220 2.64 -41.07 7.79
CA LYS A 220 1.99 -42.16 8.50
C LYS A 220 2.60 -43.43 7.93
N ALA A 221 3.41 -44.11 8.76
CA ALA A 221 3.88 -45.44 8.44
C ALA A 221 2.67 -46.31 8.07
N PRO A 222 2.74 -47.08 6.97
CA PRO A 222 1.69 -48.01 6.61
C PRO A 222 1.57 -49.05 7.73
N GLY A 223 0.36 -49.16 8.29
CA GLY A 223 -0.04 -50.24 9.20
C GLY A 223 -0.33 -51.53 8.45
#